data_AF-A0A9Q3HIJ0-F1
#
_entry.id   AF-A0A9Q3HIJ0-F1
#
_cell.length_a   1.000
_cell.length_b   1.000
_cell.length_c   1.000
_cell.angle_alpha   90.00
_cell.angle_beta   90.00
_cell.angle_gamma   90.00
#
_symmetry.space_group_name_H-M   'P 1'
#
loop_
_entity.id
_entity.type
_entity.pdbx_description
1 polymer ?
#
loop_
_entity_poly.entity_id
_entity_poly.type
_entity_poly.pdbx_seq_one_letter_code
_entity_poly.pdbx_strand_id
1 'polypeptide(L)'
;MVDILKKKTIEYLHTCDRCEKKNRSTGNKFGLMIHNQELESLWEVIHMDLSTELPPSGYIIYNAYLVIVHRCRKTPIFIQCHKDDTAVDTALLLWNRVTSHTGLFNNIISDRDCKLTSAL
;
A
#
# COMPACT_ATOMS: atom_id res chain seq x y z
N MET A 1 -44.36 26.69 12.63
CA MET A 1 -44.78 25.73 11.58
C MET A 1 -43.60 25.26 10.73
N VAL A 2 -42.74 26.16 10.25
CA VAL A 2 -41.53 25.85 9.45
C VAL A 2 -40.55 24.90 10.16
N ASP A 3 -40.37 25.05 11.47
CA ASP A 3 -39.38 24.26 12.23
C ASP A 3 -39.80 22.79 12.40
N ILE A 4 -41.11 22.52 12.44
CA ILE A 4 -41.66 21.16 12.53
C ILE A 4 -41.43 20.41 11.20
N LEU A 5 -41.61 21.09 10.08
CA LEU A 5 -41.36 20.53 8.74
C LEU A 5 -39.88 20.21 8.56
N LYS A 6 -38.99 21.13 8.96
CA LYS A 6 -37.53 20.88 8.92
C LYS A 6 -37.15 19.64 9.71
N LYS A 7 -37.71 19.46 10.92
CA LYS A 7 -37.40 18.31 11.78
C LYS A 7 -37.82 16.98 11.15
N LYS A 8 -39.02 16.90 10.56
CA LYS A 8 -39.50 15.71 9.84
C LYS A 8 -38.66 15.39 8.61
N THR A 9 -38.22 16.41 7.87
CA THR A 9 -37.33 16.21 6.72
C THR A 9 -35.99 15.63 7.15
N ILE A 10 -35.41 16.10 8.26
CA ILE A 10 -34.15 15.57 8.79
C ILE A 10 -34.31 14.12 9.25
N GLU A 11 -35.38 13.80 9.99
CA GLU A 11 -35.68 12.42 10.40
C GLU A 11 -35.82 11.49 9.18
N TYR A 12 -36.54 11.92 8.13
CA TYR A 12 -36.66 11.15 6.91
C TYR A 12 -35.30 10.91 6.22
N LEU A 13 -34.45 11.94 6.12
CA LEU A 13 -33.11 11.83 5.54
C LEU A 13 -32.22 10.83 6.27
N HIS A 14 -32.38 10.67 7.58
CA HIS A 14 -31.66 9.68 8.38
C HIS A 14 -32.23 8.25 8.26
N THR A 15 -33.50 8.10 7.87
CA THR A 15 -34.13 6.78 7.65
C THR A 15 -34.09 6.30 6.20
N CYS A 16 -33.78 7.19 5.25
CA CYS A 16 -33.77 6.87 3.83
C CYS A 16 -32.45 6.23 3.41
N ASP A 17 -32.47 4.92 3.15
CA ASP A 17 -31.32 4.12 2.72
C ASP A 17 -30.56 4.73 1.51
N ARG A 18 -31.30 5.27 0.54
CA ARG A 18 -30.70 5.90 -0.66
C ARG A 18 -29.92 7.17 -0.32
N CYS A 19 -30.44 7.97 0.61
CA CYS A 19 -29.79 9.21 1.04
C CYS A 19 -28.59 8.89 1.93
N GLU A 20 -28.71 7.91 2.83
CA GLU A 20 -27.64 7.48 3.70
C GLU A 20 -26.47 6.89 2.89
N LYS A 21 -26.73 5.94 1.98
CA LYS A 21 -25.66 5.36 1.15
C LYS A 21 -24.92 6.38 0.28
N LYS A 22 -25.63 7.40 -0.22
CA LYS A 22 -25.04 8.39 -1.14
C LYS A 22 -24.30 9.52 -0.41
N ASN A 23 -24.86 10.01 0.70
CA ASN A 23 -24.44 11.27 1.33
C ASN A 23 -23.97 11.09 2.78
N ARG A 24 -23.89 9.86 3.30
CA ARG A 24 -23.34 9.63 4.62
C ARG A 24 -21.90 10.13 4.65
N SER A 25 -21.60 10.97 5.63
CA SER A 25 -20.22 11.27 6.00
C SER A 25 -19.60 10.01 6.57
N THR A 26 -18.92 9.24 5.74
CA THR A 26 -18.27 7.98 6.12
C THR A 26 -16.93 8.20 6.83
N GLY A 27 -16.39 9.42 6.74
CA GLY A 27 -15.14 9.79 7.39
C GLY A 27 -15.34 10.06 8.87
N ASN A 28 -14.65 9.29 9.72
CA ASN A 28 -14.30 9.79 11.04
C ASN A 28 -13.52 11.11 10.89
N LYS A 29 -13.57 11.96 11.93
CA LYS A 29 -12.70 13.14 11.97
C LYS A 29 -11.27 12.71 11.66
N PHE A 30 -10.59 13.42 10.76
CA PHE A 30 -9.21 13.11 10.40
C PHE A 30 -8.39 12.93 11.68
N GLY A 31 -7.87 11.71 11.87
CA GLY A 31 -6.99 11.43 12.99
C GLY A 31 -5.70 12.24 12.87
N LEU A 32 -5.02 12.46 13.99
CA LEU A 32 -3.66 12.98 13.95
C LEU A 32 -2.75 11.96 13.24
N MET A 33 -1.75 12.45 12.52
CA MET A 33 -0.70 11.61 11.95
C MET A 33 -0.05 10.81 13.09
N ILE A 34 -0.12 9.48 13.02
CA ILE A 34 0.51 8.60 13.99
C ILE A 34 2.01 8.62 13.73
N HIS A 35 2.80 8.92 14.77
CA HIS A 35 4.24 8.82 14.66
C HIS A 35 4.68 7.36 14.70
N ASN A 36 5.67 7.10 13.89
CA ASN A 36 6.18 5.79 13.59
C ASN A 36 7.34 5.51 14.57
N GLN A 37 7.32 4.42 15.35
CA GLN A 37 8.39 4.09 16.32
C GLN A 37 9.80 4.10 15.70
N GLU A 38 10.78 4.70 16.38
CA GLU A 38 12.17 4.73 15.92
C GLU A 38 12.75 3.31 15.80
N LEU A 39 13.55 3.07 14.77
CA LEU A 39 14.17 1.76 14.54
C LEU A 39 15.47 1.64 15.33
N GLU A 40 15.69 0.47 15.92
CA GLU A 40 16.92 0.17 16.67
C GLU A 40 18.04 -0.33 15.75
N SER A 41 17.70 -0.94 14.61
CA SER A 41 18.66 -1.49 13.65
C SER A 41 18.41 -1.06 12.21
N LEU A 42 19.48 -1.07 11.41
CA LEU A 42 19.41 -0.86 9.97
C LEU A 42 18.78 -2.07 9.28
N TRP A 43 17.96 -1.79 8.26
CA TRP A 43 17.26 -2.81 7.47
C TRP A 43 16.27 -3.65 8.28
N GLU A 44 15.91 -3.22 9.49
CA GLU A 44 14.92 -3.90 10.32
C GLU A 44 13.51 -3.85 9.69
N VAL A 45 13.11 -2.65 9.23
CA VAL A 45 11.81 -2.42 8.60
C VAL A 45 12.00 -1.84 7.21
N ILE A 46 11.45 -2.54 6.22
CA ILE A 46 11.44 -2.10 4.83
C ILE A 46 10.02 -1.84 4.33
N HIS A 47 9.91 -0.87 3.44
CA HIS A 47 8.75 -0.64 2.61
C HIS A 47 9.00 -1.25 1.24
N MET A 48 8.03 -1.99 0.73
CA MET A 48 8.11 -2.67 -0.56
C MET A 48 6.91 -2.29 -1.41
N ASP A 49 7.16 -1.92 -2.67
CA ASP A 49 6.15 -1.47 -3.61
C ASP A 49 6.48 -1.98 -5.02
N LEU A 50 5.46 -2.30 -5.82
CA LEU A 50 5.61 -2.82 -7.17
C LEU A 50 5.03 -1.84 -8.21
N SER A 51 5.89 -1.33 -9.08
CA SER A 51 5.49 -0.46 -10.18
C SER A 51 5.42 -1.26 -11.48
N THR A 52 4.21 -1.55 -11.97
CA THR A 52 3.97 -2.50 -13.08
C THR A 52 3.65 -1.89 -14.44
N GLU A 53 3.61 -0.57 -14.58
CA GLU A 53 3.13 0.12 -15.80
C GLU A 53 4.26 0.84 -16.54
N LEU A 54 5.38 0.14 -16.75
CA LEU A 54 6.52 0.74 -17.43
C LEU A 54 6.62 0.25 -18.88
N PRO A 55 7.09 1.12 -19.79
CA PRO A 55 7.36 0.69 -21.14
C PRO A 55 8.43 -0.41 -21.13
N PRO A 56 8.24 -1.48 -21.92
CA PRO A 56 9.21 -2.55 -22.02
C PRO A 56 10.59 -2.03 -22.44
N SER A 57 11.64 -2.41 -21.70
CA SER A 57 12.99 -1.88 -21.91
C SER A 57 14.09 -2.91 -21.61
N GLY A 58 15.24 -2.74 -22.26
CA GLY A 58 16.42 -3.59 -22.12
C GLY A 58 16.35 -4.90 -22.90
N TYR A 59 17.40 -5.72 -22.76
CA TYR A 59 17.54 -6.97 -23.52
C TYR A 59 16.55 -8.07 -23.08
N ILE A 60 16.18 -8.10 -21.79
CA ILE A 60 15.17 -9.03 -21.21
C ILE A 60 13.76 -8.39 -21.22
N ILE A 61 13.61 -7.17 -21.76
CA ILE A 61 12.30 -6.54 -21.93
C ILE A 61 11.56 -6.43 -20.57
N TYR A 62 12.22 -5.82 -19.58
CA TYR A 62 11.59 -5.56 -18.28
C TYR A 62 10.50 -4.49 -18.42
N ASN A 63 9.40 -4.67 -17.71
CA ASN A 63 8.24 -3.78 -17.74
C ASN A 63 7.73 -3.41 -16.33
N ALA A 64 8.47 -3.78 -15.28
CA ALA A 64 8.14 -3.45 -13.90
C ALA A 64 9.39 -3.21 -13.03
N TYR A 65 9.22 -2.50 -11.91
CA TYR A 65 10.21 -2.39 -10.85
C TYR A 65 9.64 -2.82 -9.50
N LEU A 66 10.40 -3.62 -8.76
CA LEU A 66 10.24 -3.80 -7.32
C LEU A 66 11.09 -2.74 -6.62
N VAL A 67 10.42 -1.88 -5.86
CA VAL A 67 11.01 -0.77 -5.13
C VAL A 67 11.07 -1.14 -3.66
N ILE A 68 12.26 -1.07 -3.08
CA ILE A 68 12.47 -1.36 -1.66
C ILE A 68 13.10 -0.15 -1.00
N VAL A 69 12.44 0.36 0.03
CA VAL A 69 12.87 1.54 0.76
C VAL A 69 13.04 1.19 2.22
N HIS A 70 14.24 1.41 2.75
CA HIS A 70 14.43 1.32 4.18
C HIS A 70 13.77 2.49 4.88
N ARG A 71 13.01 2.24 5.95
CA ARG A 71 12.23 3.25 6.64
C ARG A 71 13.04 4.48 7.11
N CYS A 72 14.28 4.28 7.57
CA CYS A 72 15.14 5.39 8.01
C CYS A 72 16.08 5.94 6.93
N ARG A 73 16.19 5.31 5.75
CA ARG A 73 17.07 5.81 4.68
C ARG A 73 16.25 6.29 3.49
N LYS A 74 16.64 7.44 2.94
CA LYS A 74 16.00 8.02 1.75
C LYS A 74 16.46 7.39 0.42
N THR A 75 17.24 6.31 0.48
CA THR A 75 17.82 5.65 -0.70
C THR A 75 17.04 4.37 -1.03
N PRO A 76 16.20 4.40 -2.08
CA PRO A 76 15.51 3.21 -2.56
C PRO A 76 16.46 2.26 -3.30
N ILE A 77 16.15 0.97 -3.23
CA ILE A 77 16.71 -0.08 -4.09
C ILE A 77 15.67 -0.38 -5.16
N PHE A 78 16.09 -0.34 -6.43
CA PHE A 78 15.23 -0.67 -7.57
C PHE A 78 15.67 -2.00 -8.18
N ILE A 79 14.73 -2.92 -8.34
CA ILE A 79 14.98 -4.21 -8.97
C ILE A 79 14.07 -4.34 -10.19
N GLN A 80 14.70 -4.56 -11.34
CA GLN A 80 14.01 -4.83 -12.59
C GLN A 80 13.29 -6.18 -12.51
N CYS A 81 12.02 -6.19 -12.88
CA CYS A 81 11.14 -7.36 -12.82
C CYS A 81 10.09 -7.28 -13.94
N HIS A 82 9.24 -8.30 -14.03
CA HIS A 82 8.16 -8.35 -15.01
C HIS A 82 6.80 -8.20 -14.35
N LYS A 83 5.88 -7.56 -15.06
CA LYS A 83 4.48 -7.40 -14.63
C LYS A 83 3.79 -8.75 -14.41
N ASP A 84 4.23 -9.80 -15.07
CA ASP A 84 3.61 -11.13 -14.95
C ASP A 84 4.35 -12.04 -13.96
N ASP A 85 5.35 -11.52 -13.25
CA ASP A 85 6.07 -12.27 -12.20
C ASP A 85 5.11 -12.75 -11.12
N THR A 86 5.27 -14.01 -10.73
CA THR A 86 4.48 -14.62 -9.66
C THR A 86 4.96 -14.16 -8.28
N ALA A 87 4.19 -14.49 -7.25
CA ALA A 87 4.60 -14.27 -5.86
C ALA A 87 5.94 -14.95 -5.54
N VAL A 88 6.17 -16.16 -6.09
CA VAL A 88 7.41 -16.91 -5.90
C VAL A 88 8.57 -16.23 -6.59
N ASP A 89 8.38 -15.76 -7.83
CA ASP A 89 9.43 -15.05 -8.57
C ASP A 89 9.83 -13.76 -7.85
N THR A 90 8.85 -13.03 -7.33
CA THR A 90 9.07 -11.81 -6.54
C THR A 90 9.85 -12.11 -5.25
N ALA A 91 9.51 -13.20 -4.55
CA ALA A 91 10.23 -13.63 -3.35
C ALA A 91 11.68 -14.05 -3.66
N LEU A 92 11.91 -14.75 -4.77
CA LEU A 92 13.25 -15.13 -5.23
C LEU A 92 14.07 -13.91 -5.64
N LEU A 93 13.47 -12.91 -6.29
CA LEU A 93 14.12 -11.65 -6.62
C LEU A 93 14.57 -10.91 -5.35
N LEU A 94 13.68 -10.79 -4.36
CA LEU A 94 13.98 -10.19 -3.06
C LEU A 94 15.13 -10.92 -2.36
N TRP A 95 15.05 -12.25 -2.29
CA TRP A 95 16.06 -13.08 -1.64
C TRP A 95 17.43 -12.92 -2.30
N ASN A 96 17.51 -13.15 -3.62
CA ASN A 96 18.79 -13.21 -4.32
C ASN A 96 19.45 -11.84 -4.48
N ARG A 97 18.66 -10.78 -4.71
CA ARG A 97 19.20 -9.47 -5.10
C ARG A 97 19.27 -8.46 -3.96
N VAL A 98 18.64 -8.70 -2.81
CA VAL A 98 18.53 -7.68 -1.75
C VAL A 98 19.12 -8.15 -0.44
N THR A 99 18.80 -9.39 -0.03
CA THR A 99 19.25 -9.90 1.29
C THR A 99 20.77 -9.99 1.37
N SER A 100 21.45 -10.21 0.24
CA SER A 100 22.92 -10.21 0.12
C SER A 100 23.56 -8.86 0.43
N HIS A 101 22.87 -7.75 0.17
CA HIS A 101 23.39 -6.39 0.38
C HIS A 101 22.92 -5.76 1.69
N THR A 102 21.74 -6.15 2.17
CA THR A 102 21.03 -5.47 3.27
C THR A 102 20.94 -6.31 4.54
N GLY A 103 21.16 -7.62 4.44
CA GLY A 103 20.85 -8.57 5.50
C GLY A 103 19.38 -9.03 5.45
N LEU A 104 18.91 -9.58 6.56
CA LEU A 104 17.52 -10.01 6.70
C LEU A 104 16.69 -8.89 7.34
N PHE A 105 15.46 -8.74 6.87
CA PHE A 105 14.49 -7.79 7.42
C PHE A 105 13.64 -8.48 8.49
N ASN A 106 13.25 -7.74 9.53
CA ASN A 106 12.30 -8.24 10.53
C ASN A 106 10.86 -8.01 10.06
N ASN A 107 10.59 -6.84 9.45
CA ASN A 107 9.25 -6.47 9.03
C ASN A 107 9.26 -5.90 7.60
N ILE A 108 8.31 -6.37 6.79
CA ILE A 108 8.05 -5.87 5.44
C ILE A 108 6.68 -5.20 5.45
N ILE A 109 6.63 -3.93 5.04
CA ILE A 109 5.40 -3.18 4.85
C ILE A 109 5.18 -3.02 3.35
N SER A 110 4.11 -3.61 2.84
CA SER A 110 3.71 -3.48 1.44
C SER A 110 2.26 -3.07 1.31
N ASP A 111 1.86 -2.77 0.08
CA ASP A 111 0.45 -2.71 -0.28
C ASP A 111 -0.17 -4.13 -0.32
N ARG A 112 -1.42 -4.20 -0.79
CA ARG A 112 -2.18 -5.46 -0.87
C ARG A 112 -2.12 -6.06 -2.29
N ASP A 113 -1.02 -5.89 -3.00
CA ASP A 113 -0.85 -6.54 -4.30
C ASP A 113 -0.97 -8.06 -4.16
N CYS A 114 -1.61 -8.71 -5.14
CA CYS A 114 -1.82 -10.16 -5.11
C CYS A 114 -0.50 -10.94 -5.13
N LYS A 115 0.57 -10.38 -5.70
CA LYS A 115 1.91 -10.98 -5.71
C LYS A 115 2.58 -10.99 -4.34
N LEU A 116 2.11 -10.15 -3.42
CA LEU A 116 2.64 -10.04 -2.07
C LEU A 116 1.75 -10.72 -1.02
N THR A 117 0.48 -10.91 -1.37
CA THR A 117 -0.55 -11.45 -0.45
C THR A 117 -0.98 -12.89 -0.79
N SER A 118 -0.57 -13.44 -1.93
CA SER A 118 -0.91 -14.82 -2.31
C SER A 118 -0.40 -15.80 -1.26
N ALA A 119 -1.29 -16.69 -0.79
CA ALA A 119 -0.86 -17.90 -0.12
C ALA A 119 -0.22 -18.84 -1.14
N LEU A 120 0.84 -19.54 -0.74
CA LEU A 120 1.44 -20.64 -1.50
C LEU A 120 0.45 -21.77 -1.74
#